data_AF-A0A7G9B570-F1
#
_entry.id   AF-A0A7G9B570-F1
#
_cell.length_a   1.000
_cell.length_b   1.000
_cell.length_c   1.000
_cell.angle_alpha   90.00
_cell.angle_beta   90.00
_cell.angle_gamma   90.00
#
_symmetry.space_group_name_H-M   'P 1'
#
loop_
_entity.id
_entity.type
_entity.pdbx_description
1 polymer ?
#
loop_
_entity_poly.entity_id
_entity_poly.type
_entity_poly.pdbx_seq_one_letter_code
_entity_poly.pdbx_strand_id
1 'polypeptide(L)' 'MEQGDRERLERYDRMYRDLLKELDGILRQQEELKAAGRVKSVTYQQLLANKLTVQNLIGRFEIYGIGK' A
#
# COMPACT_ATOMS: atom_id res chain seq x y z
N MET A 1 21.83 -11.50 -17.02
CA MET A 1 20.44 -11.10 -16.76
C MET A 1 19.69 -11.25 -18.07
N GLU A 2 18.86 -12.28 -18.21
CA GLU A 2 18.03 -12.47 -19.40
C GLU A 2 16.97 -11.35 -19.45
N GLN A 3 16.53 -10.95 -20.64
CA GLN A 3 15.60 -9.82 -20.81
C GLN A 3 14.29 -10.02 -20.02
N GLY A 4 13.83 -11.27 -19.88
CA GLY A 4 12.65 -11.63 -19.09
C GLY A 4 12.80 -11.39 -17.58
N ASP A 5 14.01 -11.55 -17.04
CA ASP A 5 14.27 -11.29 -15.61
C ASP A 5 14.13 -9.81 -15.28
N ARG A 6 14.61 -8.94 -16.18
CA ARG A 6 14.51 -7.49 -16.03
C ARG A 6 13.07 -7.01 -16.09
N GLU A 7 12.30 -7.47 -17.07
CA GLU A 7 10.89 -7.11 -17.19
C GLU A 7 10.08 -7.58 -15.97
N ARG A 8 10.37 -8.80 -15.48
CA ARG A 8 9.76 -9.32 -14.26
C ARG A 8 10.10 -8.43 -13.05
N LEU A 9 11.34 -7.99 -12.91
CA LEU A 9 11.76 -7.09 -11.83
C LEU A 9 11.04 -5.72 -11.91
N GLU A 10 10.97 -5.12 -13.10
CA GLU A 10 10.27 -3.85 -13.31
C GLU A 10 8.78 -3.91 -12.96
N ARG A 11 8.13 -5.06 -13.21
CA ARG A 11 6.74 -5.30 -12.80
C ARG A 11 6.60 -5.35 -11.28
N TYR A 12 7.55 -5.95 -10.56
CA TYR A 12 7.56 -5.93 -9.10
C TYR A 12 7.80 -4.53 -8.55
N ASP A 13 8.73 -3.77 -9.12
CA ASP A 13 8.99 -2.39 -8.69
C ASP A 13 7.79 -1.48 -8.95
N ARG A 14 7.07 -1.70 -10.05
CA ARG A 14 5.81 -1.00 -10.31
C ARG A 14 4.76 -1.37 -9.26
N MET A 15 4.58 -2.65 -8.98
CA MET A 15 3.63 -3.12 -7.96
C MET A 15 3.93 -2.52 -6.58
N TYR A 16 5.21 -2.49 -6.18
CA TYR A 16 5.61 -1.86 -4.91
C TYR A 16 5.26 -0.37 -4.87
N ARG A 17 5.54 0.38 -5.95
CA ARG A 17 5.17 1.80 -6.04
C ARG A 17 3.67 2.02 -5.99
N ASP A 18 2.88 1.13 -6.59
CA ASP A 18 1.43 1.25 -6.57
C ASP A 18 0.85 0.94 -5.17
N LEU A 19 1.42 -0.02 -4.43
CA LEU A 19 1.08 -0.27 -3.02
C LEU A 19 1.39 0.95 -2.14
N LEU A 20 2.50 1.65 -2.37
CA LEU A 20 2.83 2.88 -1.64
C LEU A 20 1.81 3.99 -1.90
N LYS A 21 1.39 4.18 -3.16
CA LYS A 21 0.34 5.14 -3.52
C LYS A 21 -1.00 4.78 -2.91
N GLU A 22 -1.34 3.49 -2.88
CA GLU A 22 -2.57 3.01 -2.24
C GLU A 22 -2.55 3.32 -0.74
N LEU A 23 -1.45 3.03 -0.06
CA LEU A 23 -1.30 3.34 1.37
C LEU A 23 -1.47 4.85 1.63
N ASP A 24 -0.84 5.69 0.82
CA ASP A 24 -0.98 7.15 0.91
C ASP A 24 -2.44 7.60 0.71
N GLY A 25 -3.14 7.03 -0.28
CA GLY A 25 -4.56 7.31 -0.50
C GLY A 25 -5.45 6.91 0.68
N ILE A 26 -5.21 5.74 1.27
CA ILE A 26 -5.93 5.27 2.46
C ILE A 26 -5.72 6.23 3.63
N LEU A 27 -4.48 6.69 3.85
CA LEU A 27 -4.15 7.62 4.92
C LEU A 27 -4.88 8.95 4.74
N ARG A 28 -4.88 9.52 3.54
CA ARG A 28 -5.61 10.76 3.22
C ARG A 28 -7.12 10.62 3.50
N GLN A 29 -7.75 9.55 3.05
CA GLN A 29 -9.17 9.30 3.32
C GLN A 29 -9.47 9.10 4.81
N GLN A 30 -8.56 8.46 5.56
CA GLN A 30 -8.70 8.35 7.01
C GLN A 30 -8.59 9.71 7.70
N GLU A 31 -7.72 10.60 7.24
CA GLU A 31 -7.61 11.97 7.75
C GLU A 31 -8.87 12.79 7.48
N GLU A 32 -9.43 12.71 6.28
CA GLU A 32 -10.72 13.35 5.94
C GLU A 32 -11.85 12.89 6.87
N LEU A 33 -11.96 11.58 7.10
CA LEU A 33 -12.96 11.02 8.01
C LEU A 33 -12.72 11.43 9.47
N LYS A 34 -11.45 11.55 9.90
CA LYS A 34 -11.10 12.06 11.24
C LYS A 34 -11.52 13.52 11.39
N ALA A 35 -11.19 14.37 10.42
CA ALA A 35 -11.57 15.78 10.41
C ALA A 35 -13.09 15.96 10.43
N ALA A 36 -13.84 15.06 9.80
CA ALA A 36 -15.30 15.02 9.83
C ALA A 36 -15.90 14.35 11.09
N GLY A 37 -15.09 13.88 12.05
CA GLY A 37 -15.56 13.20 13.27
C GLY A 37 -16.11 11.79 13.05
N ARG A 38 -15.83 11.16 11.91
CA ARG A 38 -16.42 9.87 11.46
C ARG A 38 -15.53 8.64 11.71
N VAL A 39 -14.69 8.69 12.75
CA VAL A 39 -13.73 7.60 13.10
C VAL A 39 -14.43 6.27 13.46
N LYS A 40 -15.66 6.32 13.96
CA LYS A 40 -16.45 5.11 14.29
C LYS A 40 -17.27 4.57 13.12
N SER A 41 -17.18 5.19 11.94
CA SER A 41 -17.94 4.74 10.77
C SER A 41 -17.43 3.38 10.25
N VAL A 42 -18.32 2.61 9.63
CA VAL A 42 -17.96 1.35 8.95
C VAL A 42 -16.87 1.60 7.90
N THR A 43 -16.96 2.70 7.16
CA THR A 43 -15.95 3.11 6.17
C THR A 43 -14.57 3.30 6.79
N TYR A 44 -14.48 3.95 7.96
CA TYR A 44 -13.20 4.12 8.65
C TYR A 44 -12.60 2.77 9.07
N GLN A 45 -13.42 1.85 9.59
CA GLN A 45 -12.99 0.51 9.97
C GLN A 45 -12.52 -0.32 8.76
N GLN A 46 -13.22 -0.22 7.63
CA GLN A 46 -12.80 -0.83 6.36
C GLN A 46 -11.44 -0.29 5.88
N LEU A 47 -11.23 1.03 5.95
CA LEU A 47 -9.95 1.65 5.63
C LEU A 47 -8.83 1.19 6.57
N LEU A 48 -9.13 0.99 7.86
CA LEU A 48 -8.15 0.47 8.81
C LEU A 48 -7.73 -0.97 8.47
N ALA A 49 -8.70 -1.83 8.16
CA ALA A 49 -8.41 -3.19 7.71
C ALA A 49 -7.59 -3.18 6.40
N ASN A 50 -7.95 -2.33 5.43
CA ASN A 50 -7.21 -2.23 4.18
C ASN A 50 -5.77 -1.73 4.39
N LYS A 51 -5.59 -0.72 5.25
CA LYS A 51 -4.27 -0.20 5.63
C LYS A 51 -3.36 -1.33 6.14
N LEU A 52 -3.85 -2.17 7.04
CA LEU A 52 -3.06 -3.27 7.61
C LEU A 52 -2.65 -4.29 6.54
N THR A 53 -3.56 -4.61 5.60
CA THR A 53 -3.28 -5.50 4.47
C THR A 53 -2.18 -4.94 3.57
N VAL A 54 -2.31 -3.68 3.17
CA VAL A 54 -1.32 -3.01 2.29
C VAL A 54 0.03 -2.89 2.99
N GLN A 55 0.07 -2.52 4.27
CA GLN A 55 1.30 -2.47 5.06
C GLN A 55 1.97 -3.85 5.18
N ASN A 56 1.17 -4.92 5.36
CA ASN A 56 1.73 -6.28 5.38
C ASN A 56 2.37 -6.65 4.04
N LEU A 57 1.73 -6.31 2.92
CA LEU A 57 2.28 -6.56 1.59
C LEU A 57 3.58 -5.79 1.38
N ILE A 58 3.60 -4.48 1.66
CA ILE A 58 4.81 -3.65 1.57
C ILE A 58 5.96 -4.29 2.38
N GLY A 59 5.71 -4.67 3.64
CA GLY A 59 6.71 -5.31 4.48
C GLY A 59 7.24 -6.64 3.89
N ARG A 60 6.39 -7.41 3.19
CA ARG A 60 6.85 -8.62 2.48
C ARG A 60 7.80 -8.28 1.33
N PHE A 61 7.57 -7.20 0.59
CA PHE A 61 8.48 -6.75 -0.47
C PHE A 61 9.84 -6.32 0.11
N GLU A 62 9.81 -5.57 1.21
CA GLU A 62 11.02 -5.05 1.87
C GLU A 62 11.93 -6.18 2.41
N ILE A 63 11.36 -7.29 2.89
CA ILE A 63 12.12 -8.48 3.33
C ILE A 63 13.03 -9.02 2.21
N TYR A 64 12.57 -8.95 0.96
CA TYR A 64 13.33 -9.41 -0.21
C TYR A 64 14.14 -8.30 -0.88
N GLY A 65 14.24 -7.11 -0.27
CA GLY A 65 14.99 -5.98 -0.79
C GLY A 65 14.36 -5.29 -1.99
N ILE A 66 13.09 -5.56 -2.29
CA ILE A 66 12.37 -4.88 -3.37
C ILE A 66 11.93 -3.51 -2.86
N GLY A 67 12.28 -2.46 -3.62
CA GLY A 67 12.01 -1.07 -3.24
C GLY A 67 13.12 -0.35 -2.47
N LYS A 68 14.30 -0.97 -2.31
CA LYS A 68 15.53 -0.33 -1.81
C LYS A 68 16.39 0.25 -2.93
#